data_AF-A0A1A9QFP1-F1
#
_entry.id   AF-A0A1A9QFP1-F1
#
_cell.length_a   1.000
_cell.length_b   1.000
_cell.length_c   1.000
_cell.angle_alpha   90.00
_cell.angle_beta   90.00
_cell.angle_gamma   90.00
#
_symmetry.space_group_name_H-M   'P 1'
#
loop_
_entity.id
_entity.type
_entity.pdbx_description
1 polymer ?
#
loop_
_entity_poly.entity_id
_entity_poly.type
_entity_poly.pdbx_seq_one_letter_code
_entity_poly.pdbx_strand_id
1 'polypeptide(L)'
;MITKESFKNLIKDGNSETGTWKEQEWSDALKKWCEKNLVLKSAENQEKVEKYCIKPPLTIKERIERCGKRVVTDWDDEKLERMLQSDFQFFTDFAFATGTVLNRFNKSEFKAALIQWCTSNIKIELNHTNANDIWTKVQARCLDS
;
A
#
# COMPACT_ATOMS: atom_id res chain seq x y z
N MET A 1 -4.09 -3.56 -19.88
CA MET A 1 -5.49 -3.32 -20.28
C MET A 1 -6.29 -4.61 -20.09
N ILE A 2 -7.44 -4.54 -19.42
CA ILE A 2 -8.38 -5.67 -19.30
C ILE A 2 -9.10 -5.81 -20.64
N THR A 3 -9.15 -7.01 -21.22
CA THR A 3 -10.01 -7.27 -22.38
C THR A 3 -11.36 -7.81 -21.90
N LYS A 4 -12.46 -7.41 -22.53
CA LYS A 4 -13.82 -7.92 -22.23
C LYS A 4 -13.89 -9.46 -22.29
N GLU A 5 -13.04 -10.11 -23.09
CA GLU A 5 -13.04 -11.56 -23.28
C GLU A 5 -12.40 -12.35 -22.14
N SER A 6 -11.29 -11.87 -21.57
CA SER A 6 -10.61 -12.56 -20.47
C SER A 6 -11.46 -12.58 -19.18
N PHE A 7 -12.34 -11.59 -19.03
CA PHE A 7 -13.26 -11.47 -17.91
C PHE A 7 -14.58 -12.24 -18.10
N LYS A 8 -15.09 -12.30 -19.34
CA LYS A 8 -16.26 -13.12 -19.72
C LYS A 8 -16.08 -14.60 -19.37
N ASN A 9 -14.87 -15.11 -19.46
CA ASN A 9 -14.57 -16.51 -19.13
C ASN A 9 -14.48 -16.76 -17.62
N LEU A 10 -14.44 -15.69 -16.81
CA LEU A 10 -14.18 -15.77 -15.37
C LEU A 10 -15.47 -15.82 -14.53
N ILE A 11 -16.54 -15.16 -14.99
CA ILE A 11 -17.84 -15.07 -14.30
C ILE A 11 -18.84 -16.13 -14.80
N LYS A 12 -18.46 -16.94 -15.81
CA LYS A 12 -19.28 -18.03 -16.37
C LYS A 12 -19.36 -19.26 -15.45
N ASP A 13 -19.78 -19.07 -14.21
CA ASP A 13 -20.41 -20.15 -13.42
C ASP A 13 -21.94 -20.03 -13.57
N GLY A 14 -22.43 -20.57 -14.69
CA GLY A 14 -23.82 -21.03 -14.82
C GLY A 14 -24.94 -19.98 -14.83
N ASN A 15 -25.02 -19.13 -15.86
CA ASN A 15 -26.22 -18.97 -16.71
C ASN A 15 -26.07 -17.79 -17.68
N SER A 16 -26.67 -17.95 -18.86
CA SER A 16 -26.99 -16.91 -19.86
C SER A 16 -25.94 -16.60 -20.95
N GLU A 17 -26.06 -17.36 -22.04
CA GLU A 17 -26.31 -16.90 -23.42
C GLU A 17 -25.81 -15.50 -23.82
N THR A 18 -24.89 -15.48 -24.79
CA THR A 18 -24.74 -14.62 -25.99
C THR A 18 -25.24 -13.15 -26.05
N GLY A 19 -25.63 -12.52 -24.95
CA GLY A 19 -26.11 -11.13 -24.92
C GLY A 19 -24.99 -10.12 -24.69
N THR A 20 -25.08 -8.97 -25.36
CA THR A 20 -24.23 -7.80 -25.12
C THR A 20 -24.66 -7.15 -23.81
N TRP A 21 -24.09 -7.59 -22.69
CA TRP A 21 -24.37 -7.00 -21.38
C TRP A 21 -23.90 -5.54 -21.33
N LYS A 22 -24.73 -4.69 -20.72
CA LYS A 22 -24.44 -3.29 -20.39
C LYS A 22 -23.41 -3.23 -19.24
N GLU A 23 -22.71 -2.12 -19.13
CA GLU A 23 -21.66 -1.91 -18.12
C GLU A 23 -22.15 -2.12 -16.69
N GLN A 24 -23.38 -1.70 -16.39
CA GLN A 24 -24.02 -1.91 -15.09
C GLN A 24 -24.16 -3.41 -14.75
N GLU A 25 -24.60 -4.22 -15.71
CA GLU A 25 -24.82 -5.67 -15.54
C GLU A 25 -23.48 -6.39 -15.32
N TRP A 26 -22.42 -5.91 -15.98
CA TRP A 26 -21.05 -6.39 -15.73
C TRP A 26 -20.56 -6.08 -14.32
N SER A 27 -20.80 -4.85 -13.85
CA SER A 27 -20.39 -4.42 -12.52
C SER A 27 -21.09 -5.23 -11.43
N ASP A 28 -22.40 -5.45 -11.57
CA ASP A 28 -23.21 -6.19 -10.60
C ASP A 28 -22.81 -7.67 -10.53
N ALA A 29 -22.51 -8.30 -11.66
CA ALA A 29 -22.07 -9.69 -11.69
C ALA A 29 -20.67 -9.88 -11.12
N LEU A 30 -19.74 -8.95 -11.39
CA LEU A 30 -18.43 -8.95 -10.75
C LEU A 30 -18.58 -8.84 -9.23
N LYS A 31 -19.39 -7.89 -8.77
CA LYS A 31 -19.62 -7.68 -7.34
C LYS A 31 -20.14 -8.96 -6.67
N LYS A 32 -21.16 -9.60 -7.25
CA LYS A 32 -21.70 -10.89 -6.75
C LYS A 32 -20.67 -12.02 -6.76
N TRP A 33 -19.87 -12.13 -7.83
CA TRP A 33 -18.82 -13.15 -7.93
C TRP A 33 -17.76 -12.94 -6.84
N CYS A 34 -17.36 -11.70 -6.61
CA CYS A 34 -16.42 -11.34 -5.56
C CYS A 34 -16.96 -11.61 -4.16
N GLU A 35 -18.20 -11.23 -3.87
CA GLU A 35 -18.84 -11.51 -2.58
C GLU A 35 -18.88 -13.02 -2.29
N LYS A 36 -19.18 -13.85 -3.30
CA LYS A 36 -19.19 -15.32 -3.17
C LYS A 36 -17.79 -15.91 -2.93
N ASN A 37 -16.78 -15.44 -3.67
CA ASN A 37 -15.45 -16.04 -3.65
C ASN A 37 -14.48 -15.42 -2.63
N LEU A 38 -14.76 -14.23 -2.09
CA LEU A 38 -14.00 -13.67 -0.96
C LEU A 38 -14.22 -14.47 0.33
N VAL A 39 -15.42 -15.05 0.49
CA VAL A 39 -15.78 -15.89 1.66
C VAL A 39 -15.23 -17.30 1.49
N LEU A 40 -15.25 -17.83 0.26
CA LEU A 40 -14.74 -19.15 -0.08
C LEU A 40 -13.25 -19.06 -0.41
N LYS A 41 -12.38 -19.16 0.61
CA LYS A 41 -10.92 -19.27 0.43
C LYS A 41 -10.52 -20.61 -0.23
N SER A 42 -11.00 -20.86 -1.44
CA SER A 42 -10.56 -22.00 -2.27
C SER A 42 -9.33 -21.60 -3.06
N ALA A 43 -8.34 -22.50 -3.15
CA ALA A 43 -7.10 -22.25 -3.87
C ALA A 43 -7.32 -22.02 -5.38
N GLU A 44 -8.37 -22.62 -5.94
CA GLU A 44 -8.69 -22.56 -7.38
C GLU A 44 -9.06 -21.14 -7.87
N ASN A 45 -9.69 -20.35 -7.00
CA ASN A 45 -10.11 -18.98 -7.33
C ASN A 45 -9.26 -17.90 -6.66
N GLN A 46 -8.26 -18.26 -5.86
CA GLN A 46 -7.49 -17.30 -5.06
C GLN A 46 -6.83 -16.21 -5.91
N GLU A 47 -6.09 -16.58 -6.96
CA GLU A 47 -5.41 -15.62 -7.85
C GLU A 47 -6.41 -14.64 -8.50
N LYS A 48 -7.57 -15.16 -8.90
CA LYS A 48 -8.63 -14.37 -9.54
C LYS A 48 -9.29 -13.43 -8.54
N VAL A 49 -9.60 -13.91 -7.34
CA VAL A 49 -10.15 -13.08 -6.25
C VAL A 49 -9.17 -11.96 -5.89
N GLU A 50 -7.89 -12.28 -5.76
CA GLU A 50 -6.85 -11.28 -5.47
C GLU A 50 -6.75 -10.20 -6.54
N LYS A 51 -6.88 -10.59 -7.81
CA LYS A 51 -6.79 -9.70 -8.96
C LYS A 51 -8.03 -8.84 -9.19
N TYR A 52 -9.23 -9.40 -9.00
CA TYR A 52 -10.47 -8.76 -9.44
C TYR A 52 -11.34 -8.24 -8.28
N CYS A 53 -11.19 -8.80 -7.09
CA CYS A 53 -12.08 -8.52 -5.96
C CYS A 53 -11.42 -7.72 -4.85
N ILE A 54 -10.10 -7.86 -4.69
CA ILE A 54 -9.40 -7.11 -3.65
C ILE A 54 -9.10 -5.71 -4.17
N LYS A 55 -9.80 -4.73 -3.58
CA LYS A 55 -9.56 -3.30 -3.82
C LYS A 55 -8.05 -3.00 -3.71
N PRO A 56 -7.41 -2.43 -4.74
CA PRO A 56 -6.00 -2.04 -4.65
C PRO A 56 -5.83 -1.01 -3.54
N PRO A 57 -4.69 -1.01 -2.82
CA PRO A 57 -4.41 0.07 -1.90
C PRO A 57 -4.36 1.39 -2.69
N LEU A 58 -4.98 2.41 -2.15
CA LEU A 58 -4.98 3.77 -2.69
C LEU A 58 -3.88 4.61 -2.05
N THR A 59 -3.49 4.29 -0.82
CA THR A 59 -2.45 5.01 -0.07
C THR A 59 -1.32 4.09 0.35
N ILE A 60 -0.19 4.70 0.72
CA ILE A 60 0.93 3.97 1.33
C ILE A 60 0.48 3.24 2.61
N LYS A 61 -0.36 3.86 3.44
CA LYS A 61 -0.91 3.25 4.65
C LYS A 61 -1.67 1.96 4.35
N GLU A 62 -2.60 2.01 3.38
CA GLU A 62 -3.37 0.83 2.97
C GLU A 62 -2.46 -0.27 2.41
N ARG A 63 -1.36 0.11 1.73
CA ARG A 63 -0.36 -0.84 1.26
C ARG A 63 0.40 -1.51 2.42
N ILE A 64 0.79 -0.77 3.45
CA ILE A 64 1.44 -1.29 4.66
C ILE A 64 0.55 -2.34 5.34
N GLU A 65 -0.72 -1.98 5.59
CA GLU A 65 -1.71 -2.84 6.23
C GLU A 65 -1.92 -4.13 5.43
N ARG A 66 -2.01 -4.03 4.10
CA ARG A 66 -2.15 -5.17 3.20
C ARG A 66 -0.92 -6.09 3.20
N CYS A 67 0.27 -5.54 3.38
CA CYS A 67 1.50 -6.32 3.53
C CYS A 67 1.66 -6.95 4.93
N GLY A 68 0.70 -6.76 5.84
CA GLY A 68 0.79 -7.26 7.22
C GLY A 68 1.89 -6.56 8.05
N LYS A 69 2.39 -5.42 7.58
CA LYS A 69 3.42 -4.64 8.27
C LYS A 69 2.79 -3.59 9.17
N ARG A 70 3.61 -3.03 10.06
CA ARG A 70 3.19 -1.95 10.97
C ARG A 70 4.21 -0.83 10.92
N VAL A 71 3.71 0.40 11.11
CA VAL A 71 4.57 1.56 11.30
C VAL A 71 5.16 1.51 12.70
N VAL A 72 6.45 1.75 12.83
CA VAL A 72 7.13 1.86 14.13
C VAL A 72 6.54 3.03 14.89
N THR A 73 5.86 2.75 16.00
CA THR A 73 5.32 3.75 16.92
C THR A 73 6.22 3.98 18.12
N ASP A 74 6.97 2.93 18.52
CA ASP A 74 7.91 2.98 19.62
C ASP A 74 9.35 2.94 19.09
N TRP A 75 9.93 4.13 19.01
CA TRP A 75 11.31 4.36 18.59
C TRP A 75 12.21 4.40 19.83
N ASP A 76 12.81 3.27 20.19
CA ASP A 76 13.92 3.27 21.14
C ASP A 76 15.21 3.80 20.48
N ASP A 77 16.19 4.11 21.33
CA ASP A 77 17.48 4.66 20.90
C ASP A 77 18.24 3.71 19.96
N GLU A 78 18.13 2.40 20.14
CA GLU A 78 18.82 1.42 19.29
C GLU A 78 18.20 1.34 17.90
N LYS A 79 16.87 1.32 17.79
CA LYS A 79 16.14 1.38 16.52
C LYS A 79 16.50 2.63 15.75
N LEU A 80 16.56 3.76 16.47
CA LEU A 80 16.95 5.04 15.89
C LEU A 80 18.37 5.00 15.35
N GLU A 81 19.31 4.46 16.13
CA GLU A 81 20.71 4.32 15.74
C GLU A 81 20.90 3.37 14.56
N ARG A 82 20.23 2.21 14.54
CA ARG A 82 20.27 1.29 13.40
C ARG A 82 19.77 1.94 12.12
N MET A 83 18.65 2.66 12.19
CA MET A 83 18.13 3.39 11.04
C MET A 83 19.14 4.44 10.56
N LEU A 84 19.68 5.24 11.48
CA LEU A 84 20.69 6.27 11.20
C LEU A 84 21.98 5.72 10.57
N GLN A 85 22.39 4.51 10.95
CA GLN A 85 23.54 3.82 10.34
C GLN A 85 23.23 3.31 8.93
N SER A 86 21.96 2.97 8.66
CA SER A 86 21.52 2.42 7.37
C SER A 86 21.12 3.49 6.35
N ASP A 87 20.71 4.68 6.79
CA ASP A 87 20.18 5.74 5.94
C ASP A 87 20.77 7.11 6.29
N PHE A 88 22.00 7.35 5.82
CA PHE A 88 22.67 8.63 5.95
C PHE A 88 21.99 9.76 5.16
N GLN A 89 21.16 9.43 4.15
CA GLN A 89 20.44 10.42 3.34
C GLN A 89 19.18 10.94 4.02
N PHE A 90 18.72 10.32 5.11
CA PHE A 90 17.61 10.84 5.88
C PHE A 90 17.85 12.29 6.33
N PHE A 91 19.08 12.63 6.74
CA PHE A 91 19.42 14.01 7.13
C PHE A 91 19.24 15.01 5.98
N THR A 92 19.70 14.64 4.78
CA THR A 92 19.56 15.51 3.61
C THR A 92 18.10 15.60 3.19
N ASP A 93 17.38 14.48 3.12
CA ASP A 93 15.96 14.44 2.78
C ASP A 93 15.12 15.29 3.74
N PHE A 94 15.44 15.25 5.03
CA PHE A 94 14.69 15.96 6.06
C PHE A 94 15.02 17.45 6.12
N ALA A 95 16.28 17.84 6.00
CA ALA A 95 16.69 19.24 6.00
C ALA A 95 15.99 20.03 4.88
N PHE A 96 15.83 19.40 3.70
CA PHE A 96 15.05 19.99 2.60
C PHE A 96 13.55 20.03 2.88
N ALA A 97 12.99 19.04 3.56
CA ALA A 97 11.54 18.93 3.76
C ALA A 97 10.97 19.85 4.85
N THR A 98 11.76 20.22 5.87
CA THR A 98 11.26 20.99 7.04
C THR A 98 11.85 22.38 7.19
N GLY A 99 12.86 22.74 6.39
CA GLY A 99 13.57 24.02 6.53
C GLY A 99 14.29 24.18 7.88
N THR A 100 14.35 23.12 8.69
CA THR A 100 14.95 23.11 10.02
C THR A 100 16.24 22.32 9.97
N VAL A 101 17.35 22.93 10.38
CA VAL A 101 18.62 22.24 10.54
C VAL A 101 18.51 21.37 11.79
N LEU A 102 18.27 20.07 11.60
CA LEU A 102 18.29 19.13 12.72
C LEU A 102 19.70 19.01 13.30
N ASN A 103 19.80 19.11 14.62
CA ASN A 103 21.02 18.73 15.30
C ASN A 103 21.10 17.21 15.35
N ARG A 104 22.02 16.60 14.59
CA ARG A 104 22.26 15.15 14.58
C ARG A 104 22.62 14.55 15.94
N PHE A 105 23.04 15.39 16.90
CA PHE A 105 23.35 14.97 18.27
C PHE A 105 22.13 15.07 19.20
N ASN A 106 21.03 15.71 18.77
CA ASN A 106 19.77 15.74 19.50
C ASN A 106 18.83 14.61 19.01
N LYS A 107 18.98 13.43 19.63
CA LYS A 107 18.15 12.25 19.31
C LYS A 107 16.65 12.50 19.47
N SER A 108 16.25 13.36 20.40
CA SER A 108 14.83 13.64 20.66
C SER A 108 14.19 14.43 19.50
N GLU A 109 14.84 15.50 19.04
CA GLU A 109 14.39 16.25 17.86
C GLU A 109 14.34 15.35 16.62
N PHE A 110 15.38 14.52 16.46
CA PHE A 110 15.48 13.60 15.34
C PHE A 110 14.39 12.53 15.35
N LYS A 111 14.09 11.95 16.51
CA LYS A 111 12.98 11.00 16.69
C LYS A 111 11.64 11.65 16.36
N ALA A 112 11.37 12.86 16.84
CA ALA A 112 10.14 13.58 16.56
C ALA A 112 9.98 13.85 15.04
N ALA A 113 11.05 14.31 14.41
CA ALA A 113 11.15 14.53 12.97
C ALA A 113 10.83 13.27 12.15
N LEU A 114 11.43 12.13 12.51
CA LEU A 114 11.18 10.85 11.86
C LEU A 114 9.73 10.40 11.99
N ILE A 115 9.17 10.48 13.20
CA ILE A 115 7.76 10.12 13.46
C ILE A 115 6.83 10.99 12.61
N GLN A 116 7.07 12.30 12.56
CA GLN A 116 6.29 13.23 11.75
C GLN A 116 6.40 12.92 10.25
N TRP A 117 7.62 12.64 9.78
CA TRP A 117 7.87 12.30 8.39
C TRP A 117 7.13 11.01 8.00
N CYS A 118 7.25 9.95 8.79
CA CYS A 118 6.53 8.69 8.58
C CYS A 118 5.01 8.93 8.56
N THR A 119 4.47 9.64 9.56
CA THR A 119 3.03 9.90 9.67
C THR A 119 2.46 10.70 8.50
N SER A 120 3.26 11.61 7.94
CA SER A 120 2.86 12.42 6.77
C SER A 120 2.91 11.59 5.49
N ASN A 121 3.99 10.83 5.29
CA ASN A 121 4.23 10.13 4.03
C ASN A 121 3.35 8.87 3.86
N ILE A 122 2.91 8.22 4.94
CA ILE A 122 1.98 7.07 4.80
C ILE A 122 0.61 7.47 4.23
N LYS A 123 0.24 8.76 4.28
CA LYS A 123 -1.04 9.26 3.76
C LYS A 123 -1.02 9.51 2.25
N ILE A 124 0.16 9.45 1.62
CA ILE A 124 0.32 9.75 0.20
C ILE A 124 -0.36 8.68 -0.65
N GLU A 125 -1.06 9.13 -1.68
CA GLU A 125 -1.72 8.28 -2.66
C GLU A 125 -0.70 7.55 -3.54
N LEU A 126 -0.97 6.29 -3.88
CA LEU A 126 -0.08 5.48 -4.71
C LEU A 126 -0.04 5.92 -6.18
N ASN A 127 -0.96 6.78 -6.61
CA ASN A 127 -0.94 7.42 -7.93
C ASN A 127 -0.03 8.66 -7.98
N HIS A 128 0.49 9.13 -6.84
CA HIS A 128 1.32 10.32 -6.77
C HIS A 128 2.64 10.08 -7.50
N THR A 129 3.15 11.09 -8.21
CA THR A 129 4.36 10.98 -9.07
C THR A 129 5.57 10.40 -8.33
N ASN A 130 5.68 10.68 -7.03
CA ASN A 130 6.80 10.22 -6.19
C ASN A 130 6.45 9.04 -5.27
N ALA A 131 5.27 8.42 -5.42
CA ALA A 131 4.79 7.39 -4.50
C ALA A 131 5.76 6.21 -4.34
N ASN A 132 6.47 5.82 -5.42
CA ASN A 132 7.43 4.70 -5.38
C ASN A 132 8.71 5.04 -4.59
N ASP A 133 9.25 6.26 -4.76
CA ASP A 133 10.40 6.73 -3.98
C ASP A 133 10.03 6.81 -2.49
N ILE A 134 8.89 7.42 -2.20
CA ILE A 134 8.38 7.57 -0.84
C ILE A 134 8.10 6.22 -0.21
N TRP A 135 7.51 5.28 -0.96
CA TRP A 135 7.30 3.91 -0.50
C TRP A 135 8.62 3.24 -0.09
N THR A 136 9.66 3.35 -0.92
CA THR A 136 10.98 2.77 -0.65
C THR A 136 11.56 3.33 0.66
N LYS A 137 11.46 4.65 0.85
CA LYS A 137 11.91 5.33 2.06
C LYS A 137 11.07 4.96 3.29
N VAL A 138 9.75 4.86 3.16
CA VAL A 138 8.86 4.39 4.24
C VAL A 138 9.20 2.97 4.64
N GLN A 139 9.47 2.07 3.68
CA GLN A 139 9.89 0.70 4.00
C GLN A 139 11.19 0.65 4.78
N ALA A 140 12.18 1.47 4.41
CA ALA A 140 13.48 1.51 5.07
C ALA A 140 13.43 2.18 6.46
N ARG A 141 12.60 3.23 6.61
CA ARG A 141 12.65 4.14 7.77
C ARG A 141 11.54 3.94 8.77
N CYS A 142 10.38 3.44 8.36
CA CYS A 142 9.15 3.59 9.14
C CYS A 142 8.51 2.26 9.55
N LEU A 143 8.97 1.13 9.03
CA LEU A 143 8.34 -0.17 9.29
C LEU A 143 9.21 -1.00 10.24
N ASP A 144 8.58 -1.72 11.18
CA ASP A 144 9.30 -2.71 11.98
C ASP A 144 9.84 -3.81 11.04
N SER A 145 11.09 -4.20 11.30
CA SER A 145 11.81 -5.27 10.59
C SER A 145 11.29 -6.64 11.02
#